data_AF-A0A5M8IDN7-F1
#
_entry.id   AF-A0A5M8IDN7-F1
#
_cell.length_a   1.000
_cell.length_b   1.000
_cell.length_c   1.000
_cell.angle_alpha   90.00
_cell.angle_beta   90.00
_cell.angle_gamma   90.00
#
_symmetry.space_group_name_H-M   'P 1'
#
loop_
_entity.id
_entity.type
_entity.pdbx_description
1 polymer ?
#
loop_
_entity_poly.entity_id
_entity_poly.type
_entity_poly.pdbx_seq_one_letter_code
_entity_poly.pdbx_strand_id
1 'polypeptide(L)'
;MISRSTRRSGSPKNRHAVYMVSLRLEDYPDVFRRLGAVLGREQQTGRMLDFIERHVDPIAAKSASIPEEKCLSVYYAEGERGLHTDPAGSIHTKLIEMVGAVNAAKVEKVSRKGMSAISMEQLFVWNPDRVIVWAGLGKMTGTMKHIRNDALWAKLPAVKRGHINQIPYLPFGWFDRPASINRLLGIPWLANHLYPDHYSIDMNAVVRDYFQIYYHYELSDRELQRLLNP
;
A
#
# COMPACT_ATOMS: atom_id res chain seq x y z
N MET A 1 -26.49 18.25 6.55
CA MET A 1 -26.09 19.50 7.24
C MET A 1 -24.83 20.02 6.55
N ILE A 2 -24.95 21.05 5.71
CA ILE A 2 -23.85 21.56 4.87
C ILE A 2 -23.01 22.52 5.72
N SER A 3 -21.78 22.13 6.07
CA SER A 3 -20.85 23.02 6.77
C SER A 3 -20.24 24.00 5.76
N ARG A 4 -20.67 25.27 5.83
CA ARG A 4 -20.03 26.41 5.16
C ARG A 4 -18.90 26.91 6.05
N SER A 5 -17.65 26.61 5.72
CA SER A 5 -16.50 27.28 6.31
C SER A 5 -16.04 28.44 5.41
N THR A 6 -16.29 29.66 5.85
CA THR A 6 -15.75 30.89 5.26
C THR A 6 -14.43 31.25 5.94
N ARG A 7 -13.31 31.10 5.23
CA ARG A 7 -12.10 31.91 5.45
C ARG A 7 -11.72 32.58 4.13
N ARG A 8 -11.86 33.91 4.10
CA ARG A 8 -11.37 34.78 3.04
C ARG A 8 -9.98 35.30 3.43
N SER A 9 -8.94 34.88 2.70
CA SER A 9 -7.79 35.72 2.36
C SER A 9 -6.94 35.00 1.30
N GLY A 10 -7.14 35.36 0.02
CA GLY A 10 -6.42 34.81 -1.12
C GLY A 10 -7.05 35.29 -2.43
N SER A 11 -6.21 35.64 -3.41
CA SER A 11 -6.57 36.28 -4.69
C SER A 11 -7.69 35.56 -5.48
N PRO A 12 -8.43 36.26 -6.35
CA PRO A 12 -9.58 35.68 -7.06
C PRO A 12 -9.09 34.78 -8.21
N LYS A 13 -8.73 33.54 -7.90
CA LYS A 13 -8.45 32.51 -8.92
C LYS A 13 -9.51 31.41 -8.83
N ASN A 14 -10.36 31.34 -9.86
CA ASN A 14 -11.31 30.31 -10.24
C ASN A 14 -12.51 30.04 -9.30
N ARG A 15 -13.69 30.53 -9.70
CA ARG A 15 -15.01 30.20 -9.10
C ARG A 15 -15.60 28.89 -9.64
N HIS A 16 -14.79 27.83 -9.75
CA HIS A 16 -15.34 26.51 -10.06
C HIS A 16 -15.71 25.81 -8.77
N ALA A 17 -16.90 25.22 -8.71
CA ALA A 17 -17.26 24.33 -7.62
C ALA A 17 -16.37 23.10 -7.70
N VAL A 18 -15.56 22.87 -6.67
CA VAL A 18 -14.68 21.71 -6.56
C VAL A 18 -15.18 20.85 -5.40
N TYR A 19 -15.41 19.57 -5.69
CA TYR A 19 -15.66 18.58 -4.66
C TYR A 19 -14.34 17.91 -4.28
N MET A 20 -13.86 18.16 -3.06
CA MET A 20 -12.62 17.58 -2.55
C MET A 20 -12.93 16.34 -1.73
N VAL A 21 -12.24 15.24 -2.03
CA VAL A 21 -12.35 13.97 -1.33
C VAL A 21 -11.09 13.67 -0.54
N SER A 22 -11.23 12.90 0.53
CA SER A 22 -10.10 12.41 1.30
C SER A 22 -9.34 11.32 0.54
N LEU A 23 -8.04 11.21 0.78
CA LEU A 23 -7.18 10.13 0.30
C LEU A 23 -6.80 9.13 1.40
N ARG A 24 -7.35 9.28 2.60
CA ARG A 24 -7.18 8.31 3.69
C ARG A 24 -8.04 7.08 3.43
N LEU A 25 -7.48 5.89 3.69
CA LEU A 25 -8.14 4.62 3.39
C LEU A 25 -9.43 4.46 4.18
N GLU A 26 -9.42 4.92 5.42
CA GLU A 26 -10.54 4.87 6.36
C GLU A 26 -11.73 5.70 5.88
N ASP A 27 -11.50 6.70 5.03
CA ASP A 27 -12.56 7.56 4.48
C ASP A 27 -13.12 7.03 3.15
N TYR A 28 -12.52 5.99 2.56
CA TYR A 28 -12.94 5.49 1.23
C TYR A 28 -14.42 5.07 1.17
N PRO A 29 -15.00 4.40 2.18
CA PRO A 29 -16.42 4.09 2.15
C PRO A 29 -17.31 5.32 2.00
N ASP A 30 -17.04 6.38 2.76
CA ASP A 30 -17.80 7.62 2.67
C ASP A 30 -17.55 8.37 1.37
N VAL A 31 -16.32 8.33 0.86
CA VAL A 31 -15.97 8.90 -0.45
C VAL A 31 -16.76 8.19 -1.56
N PHE A 32 -16.81 6.86 -1.58
CA PHE A 32 -17.55 6.09 -2.59
C PHE A 32 -19.06 6.32 -2.51
N ARG A 33 -19.65 6.37 -1.30
CA ARG A 33 -21.09 6.70 -1.15
C ARG A 33 -21.41 8.08 -1.73
N ARG A 34 -20.59 9.09 -1.42
CA ARG A 34 -20.81 10.46 -1.90
C ARG A 34 -20.57 10.59 -3.40
N LEU A 35 -19.51 10.00 -3.93
CA LEU A 35 -19.25 10.00 -5.38
C LEU A 35 -20.36 9.26 -6.13
N GLY A 36 -20.88 8.16 -5.60
CA GLY A 36 -22.02 7.45 -6.15
C GLY A 36 -23.23 8.37 -6.31
N ALA A 37 -23.62 9.05 -5.23
CA ALA A 37 -24.76 9.99 -5.24
C ALA A 37 -24.55 11.20 -6.16
N VAL A 38 -23.34 11.75 -6.23
CA VAL A 38 -23.04 12.93 -7.06
C VAL A 38 -22.98 12.56 -8.55
N LEU A 39 -22.51 11.35 -8.89
CA LEU A 39 -22.30 10.92 -10.27
C LEU A 39 -23.45 10.04 -10.82
N GLY A 40 -24.44 9.68 -10.00
CA GLY A 40 -25.48 8.72 -10.36
C GLY A 40 -24.92 7.32 -10.62
N ARG A 41 -23.97 6.88 -9.78
CA ARG A 41 -23.20 5.63 -9.91
C ARG A 41 -23.26 4.75 -8.66
N GLU A 42 -24.36 4.80 -7.94
CA GLU A 42 -24.59 4.10 -6.67
C GLU A 42 -24.42 2.58 -6.79
N GLN A 43 -24.85 1.98 -7.90
CA GLN A 43 -24.65 0.55 -8.12
C GLN A 43 -23.16 0.19 -8.24
N GLN A 44 -22.38 1.02 -8.96
CA GLN A 44 -20.95 0.80 -9.12
C GLN A 44 -20.22 1.01 -7.80
N THR A 45 -20.52 2.09 -7.07
CA THR A 45 -19.89 2.36 -5.79
C THR A 45 -20.33 1.38 -4.71
N GLY A 46 -21.54 0.82 -4.81
CA GLY A 46 -21.99 -0.33 -4.01
C GLY A 46 -21.06 -1.54 -4.15
N ARG A 47 -20.74 -1.95 -5.38
CA ARG A 47 -19.76 -3.04 -5.60
C ARG A 47 -18.37 -2.73 -5.04
N MET A 48 -17.95 -1.46 -5.11
CA MET A 48 -16.67 -1.01 -4.53
C MET A 48 -16.68 -1.03 -3.00
N LEU A 49 -17.83 -0.80 -2.36
CA LEU A 49 -18.01 -0.94 -0.92
C LEU A 49 -17.99 -2.41 -0.52
N ASP A 50 -18.72 -3.26 -1.25
CA ASP A 50 -18.74 -4.72 -1.01
C ASP A 50 -17.33 -5.32 -1.09
N PHE A 51 -16.47 -4.81 -1.99
CA PHE A 51 -15.07 -5.22 -2.05
C PHE A 51 -14.31 -4.90 -0.76
N ILE A 52 -14.50 -3.69 -0.21
CA ILE A 52 -13.88 -3.27 1.06
C ILE A 52 -14.36 -4.19 2.20
N GLU A 53 -15.67 -4.36 2.32
CA GLU A 53 -16.29 -5.14 3.38
C GLU A 53 -15.85 -6.62 3.33
N ARG A 54 -15.69 -7.17 2.12
CA ARG A 54 -15.29 -8.56 1.92
C ARG A 54 -13.79 -8.80 2.12
N HIS A 55 -12.96 -7.93 1.55
CA HIS A 55 -11.53 -8.23 1.36
C HIS A 55 -10.59 -7.37 2.22
N VAL A 56 -11.06 -6.26 2.78
CA VAL A 56 -10.21 -5.30 3.51
C VAL A 56 -10.58 -5.23 5.00
N ASP A 57 -11.86 -5.07 5.32
CA ASP A 57 -12.32 -4.92 6.70
C ASP A 57 -11.95 -6.12 7.61
N PRO A 58 -12.04 -7.39 7.16
CA PRO A 58 -11.64 -8.53 7.98
C PRO A 58 -10.15 -8.51 8.34
N ILE A 59 -9.31 -7.94 7.48
CA ILE A 59 -7.86 -7.87 7.70
C ILE A 59 -7.55 -6.86 8.79
N ALA A 60 -8.15 -5.66 8.68
CA ALA A 60 -8.01 -4.61 9.67
C ALA A 60 -8.52 -5.10 11.05
N ALA A 61 -9.67 -5.76 11.09
CA ALA A 61 -10.22 -6.32 12.34
C ALA A 61 -9.32 -7.41 12.97
N LYS A 62 -8.75 -8.31 12.16
CA LYS A 62 -7.87 -9.39 12.64
C LYS A 62 -6.43 -8.94 12.93
N SER A 63 -6.00 -7.77 12.47
CA SER A 63 -4.64 -7.26 12.70
C SER A 63 -4.30 -7.18 14.20
N ALA A 64 -5.26 -6.77 15.02
CA ALA A 64 -5.09 -6.60 16.47
C ALA A 64 -4.98 -7.93 17.24
N SER A 65 -5.29 -9.08 16.62
CA SER A 65 -5.17 -10.39 17.27
C SER A 65 -3.83 -11.08 17.03
N ILE A 66 -2.92 -10.45 16.27
CA ILE A 66 -1.55 -10.95 16.10
C ILE A 66 -0.78 -10.73 17.41
N PRO A 67 -0.27 -11.80 18.05
CA PRO A 67 0.52 -11.67 19.28
C PRO A 67 1.80 -10.84 19.04
N GLU A 68 2.21 -10.08 20.05
CA GLU A 68 3.38 -9.19 19.95
C GLU A 68 4.65 -9.96 19.54
N GLU A 69 4.84 -11.17 20.06
CA GLU A 69 5.97 -12.04 19.75
C GLU A 69 5.98 -12.59 18.32
N LYS A 70 4.84 -12.49 17.61
CA LYS A 70 4.70 -12.88 16.21
C LYS A 70 4.66 -11.68 15.26
N CYS A 71 4.68 -10.46 15.79
CA CYS A 71 4.60 -9.25 14.99
C CYS A 71 5.88 -9.07 14.17
N LEU A 72 5.75 -9.09 12.85
CA LEU A 72 6.88 -8.93 11.93
C LEU A 72 7.25 -7.46 11.77
N SER A 73 8.54 -7.18 11.82
CA SER A 73 9.11 -5.90 11.43
C SER A 73 9.37 -5.86 9.92
N VAL A 74 8.86 -4.81 9.26
CA VAL A 74 8.91 -4.66 7.79
C VAL A 74 9.66 -3.40 7.42
N TYR A 75 10.63 -3.53 6.52
CA TYR A 75 11.28 -2.40 5.87
C TYR A 75 10.74 -2.18 4.45
N TYR A 76 10.25 -0.97 4.19
CA TYR A 76 9.85 -0.55 2.85
C TYR A 76 11.04 0.08 2.12
N ALA A 77 11.59 -0.66 1.15
CA ALA A 77 12.77 -0.29 0.38
C ALA A 77 12.40 0.51 -0.87
N GLU A 78 12.70 1.80 -0.86
CA GLU A 78 12.50 2.74 -1.95
C GLU A 78 13.82 3.28 -2.52
N GLY A 79 13.72 4.00 -3.64
CA GLY A 79 14.86 4.50 -4.40
C GLY A 79 15.57 3.41 -5.21
N GLU A 80 16.52 3.82 -6.04
CA GLU A 80 17.27 2.89 -6.90
C GLU A 80 18.08 1.86 -6.11
N ARG A 81 18.52 2.24 -4.90
CA ARG A 81 19.36 1.41 -4.03
C ARG A 81 18.62 0.74 -2.87
N GLY A 82 17.31 0.97 -2.74
CA GLY A 82 16.53 0.47 -1.60
C GLY A 82 16.86 1.18 -0.29
N LEU A 83 17.52 2.34 -0.33
CA LEU A 83 18.00 3.11 0.83
C LEU A 83 17.21 4.40 1.06
N HIS A 84 15.97 4.43 0.57
CA HIS A 84 14.98 5.43 0.94
C HIS A 84 13.79 4.71 1.55
N THR A 85 13.11 5.35 2.49
CA THR A 85 11.93 4.78 3.14
C THR A 85 11.05 5.87 3.73
N ASP A 86 9.93 5.49 4.33
CA ASP A 86 9.00 6.39 4.98
C ASP A 86 8.79 5.98 6.45
N PRO A 87 8.57 6.93 7.38
CA PRO A 87 8.36 6.63 8.80
C PRO A 87 7.03 5.92 9.07
N ALA A 88 6.89 5.32 10.25
CA ALA A 88 5.58 4.88 10.77
C ALA A 88 4.58 6.05 10.79
N GLY A 89 3.30 5.75 10.58
CA GLY A 89 2.25 6.77 10.42
C GLY A 89 2.31 7.60 9.12
N SER A 90 3.26 7.36 8.22
CA SER A 90 3.22 7.93 6.86
C SER A 90 2.10 7.29 6.04
N ILE A 91 1.48 8.07 5.14
CA ILE A 91 0.52 7.52 4.17
C ILE A 91 1.16 6.43 3.29
N HIS A 92 2.48 6.53 3.11
CA HIS A 92 3.30 5.66 2.27
C HIS A 92 3.62 4.30 2.90
N THR A 93 3.43 4.15 4.21
CA THR A 93 3.72 2.91 4.97
C THR A 93 2.51 2.37 5.71
N LYS A 94 1.36 3.04 5.59
CA LYS A 94 0.13 2.77 6.35
C LYS A 94 -0.31 1.30 6.29
N LEU A 95 -0.10 0.64 5.16
CA LEU A 95 -0.51 -0.76 4.96
C LEU A 95 0.21 -1.72 5.92
N ILE A 96 1.46 -1.42 6.31
CA ILE A 96 2.23 -2.27 7.24
C ILE A 96 1.48 -2.40 8.56
N GLU A 97 1.04 -1.28 9.13
CA GLU A 97 0.28 -1.25 10.39
C GLU A 97 -1.11 -1.86 10.23
N MET A 98 -1.78 -1.63 9.09
CA MET A 98 -3.13 -2.16 8.84
C MET A 98 -3.20 -3.69 8.80
N VAL A 99 -2.09 -4.36 8.49
CA VAL A 99 -2.02 -5.84 8.46
C VAL A 99 -1.38 -6.41 9.74
N GLY A 100 -1.19 -5.59 10.77
CA GLY A 100 -0.65 -6.00 12.07
C GLY A 100 0.86 -6.25 12.07
N ALA A 101 1.60 -5.64 11.15
CA ALA A 101 3.06 -5.59 11.18
C ALA A 101 3.55 -4.22 11.68
N VAL A 102 4.83 -4.13 12.04
CA VAL A 102 5.46 -2.88 12.46
C VAL A 102 6.45 -2.38 11.42
N ASN A 103 6.48 -1.08 11.18
CA ASN A 103 7.50 -0.48 10.32
C ASN A 103 8.85 -0.48 11.05
N ALA A 104 9.86 -1.12 10.46
CA ALA A 104 11.21 -1.18 11.02
C ALA A 104 11.93 0.18 10.98
N ALA A 105 11.54 1.07 10.06
CA ALA A 105 12.20 2.35 9.85
C ALA A 105 11.92 3.33 10.99
N LYS A 106 12.97 3.63 11.77
CA LYS A 106 12.96 4.68 12.82
C LYS A 106 13.58 5.95 12.25
N VAL A 107 12.91 6.53 11.25
CA VAL A 107 13.33 7.80 10.62
C VAL A 107 12.44 8.94 11.08
N GLU A 108 13.01 10.14 11.17
CA GLU A 108 12.20 11.35 11.29
C GLU A 108 11.55 11.68 9.94
N LYS A 109 10.45 12.43 9.98
CA LYS A 109 9.75 12.86 8.77
C LYS A 109 10.52 14.03 8.14
N VAL A 110 11.43 13.72 7.21
CA VAL A 110 12.34 14.72 6.62
C VAL A 110 11.67 15.55 5.52
N SER A 111 10.68 15.00 4.80
CA SER A 111 10.07 15.69 3.65
C SER A 111 8.55 15.50 3.55
N ARG A 112 7.87 16.45 2.90
CA ARG A 112 6.43 16.35 2.58
C ARG A 112 6.13 15.30 1.49
N LYS A 113 7.16 14.85 0.76
CA LYS A 113 7.06 13.88 -0.35
C LYS A 113 7.41 12.45 0.07
N GLY A 114 7.84 12.22 1.31
CA GLY A 114 8.36 10.92 1.77
C GLY A 114 9.81 10.67 1.35
N MET A 115 10.21 9.39 1.27
CA MET A 115 11.54 8.93 0.83
C MET A 115 12.71 9.49 1.65
N SER A 116 12.65 9.37 2.97
CA SER A 116 13.79 9.65 3.86
C SER A 116 14.97 8.74 3.50
N ALA A 117 16.13 9.34 3.19
CA ALA A 117 17.35 8.61 2.92
C ALA A 117 17.91 7.99 4.20
N ILE A 118 18.46 6.78 4.09
CA ILE A 118 19.06 6.02 5.19
C ILE A 118 20.40 5.40 4.77
N SER A 119 21.21 4.98 5.74
CA SER A 119 22.43 4.21 5.50
C SER A 119 22.21 2.70 5.67
N MET A 120 23.06 1.87 5.06
CA MET A 120 23.01 0.41 5.29
C MET A 120 23.21 0.07 6.77
N GLU A 121 24.05 0.81 7.50
CA GLU A 121 24.28 0.64 8.93
C GLU A 121 22.99 0.84 9.74
N GLN A 122 22.19 1.86 9.42
CA GLN A 122 20.89 2.05 10.06
C GLN A 122 19.95 0.87 9.80
N LEU A 123 19.93 0.37 8.56
CA LEU A 123 19.13 -0.80 8.20
C LEU A 123 19.58 -2.07 8.95
N PHE A 124 20.89 -2.27 9.13
CA PHE A 124 21.41 -3.37 9.94
C PHE A 124 21.05 -3.26 11.42
N VAL A 125 21.01 -2.04 11.97
CA VAL A 125 20.57 -1.80 13.35
C VAL A 125 19.08 -2.10 13.51
N TRP A 126 18.24 -1.77 12.51
CA TRP A 126 16.82 -2.09 12.53
C TRP A 126 16.54 -3.59 12.31
N ASN A 127 17.38 -4.27 11.54
CA ASN A 127 17.32 -5.72 11.28
C ASN A 127 15.89 -6.24 11.02
N PRO A 128 15.22 -5.76 9.95
CA PRO A 128 13.83 -6.12 9.69
C PRO A 128 13.66 -7.62 9.39
N ASP A 129 12.51 -8.18 9.79
CA ASP A 129 12.13 -9.55 9.46
C ASP A 129 11.77 -9.75 7.98
N ARG A 130 11.30 -8.67 7.34
CA ARG A 130 10.81 -8.64 5.95
C ARG A 130 11.24 -7.36 5.25
N VAL A 131 11.56 -7.47 3.96
CA VAL A 131 11.81 -6.32 3.09
C VAL A 131 10.79 -6.34 1.95
N ILE A 132 10.02 -5.26 1.81
CA ILE A 132 9.15 -5.05 0.65
C ILE A 132 9.76 -3.98 -0.25
N VAL A 133 9.87 -4.28 -1.53
CA VAL A 133 10.59 -3.45 -2.50
C VAL A 133 9.58 -2.77 -3.42
N TRP A 134 9.66 -1.46 -3.50
CA TRP A 134 8.82 -0.68 -4.40
C TRP A 134 9.12 -1.00 -5.87
N ALA A 135 8.24 -0.59 -6.78
CA ALA A 135 8.48 -0.69 -8.23
C ALA A 135 8.78 0.67 -8.89
N GLY A 136 8.96 1.73 -8.09
CA GLY A 136 9.09 3.11 -8.57
C GLY A 136 7.81 3.69 -9.19
N LEU A 137 7.98 4.76 -9.98
CA LEU A 137 6.90 5.56 -10.57
C LEU A 137 6.62 5.19 -12.04
N GLY A 138 6.26 3.93 -12.32
CA GLY A 138 5.71 3.52 -13.62
C GLY A 138 6.64 2.74 -14.56
N LYS A 139 7.88 2.44 -14.16
CA LYS A 139 8.72 1.40 -14.78
C LYS A 139 9.38 0.62 -13.66
N MET A 140 9.41 -0.72 -13.75
CA MET A 140 10.11 -1.56 -12.79
C MET A 140 11.51 -1.00 -12.56
N THR A 141 11.76 -0.51 -11.36
CA THR A 141 13.07 0.00 -11.00
C THR A 141 14.05 -1.15 -10.88
N GLY A 142 15.33 -0.88 -11.11
CA GLY A 142 16.41 -1.82 -10.83
C GLY A 142 16.60 -2.12 -9.34
N THR A 143 15.73 -1.64 -8.44
CA THR A 143 15.89 -1.72 -6.98
C THR A 143 15.98 -3.17 -6.51
N MET A 144 15.02 -4.03 -6.87
CA MET A 144 15.07 -5.44 -6.48
C MET A 144 16.30 -6.15 -7.04
N LYS A 145 16.66 -5.84 -8.30
CA LYS A 145 17.89 -6.36 -8.92
C LYS A 145 19.14 -5.86 -8.20
N HIS A 146 19.18 -4.60 -7.78
CA HIS A 146 20.29 -4.03 -7.04
C HIS A 146 20.45 -4.73 -5.70
N ILE A 147 19.37 -4.79 -4.90
CA ILE A 147 19.38 -5.43 -3.58
C ILE A 147 19.85 -6.90 -3.67
N ARG A 148 19.40 -7.66 -4.66
CA ARG A 148 19.81 -9.07 -4.86
C ARG A 148 21.28 -9.24 -5.23
N ASN A 149 21.91 -8.24 -5.84
CA ASN A 149 23.30 -8.32 -6.33
C ASN A 149 24.31 -7.53 -5.47
N ASP A 150 23.85 -6.76 -4.49
CA ASP A 150 24.70 -5.92 -3.67
C ASP A 150 25.26 -6.69 -2.46
N ALA A 151 26.58 -6.60 -2.26
CA ALA A 151 27.29 -7.36 -1.25
C ALA A 151 26.99 -6.92 0.20
N LEU A 152 26.53 -5.69 0.42
CA LEU A 152 26.08 -5.24 1.74
C LEU A 152 24.68 -5.79 1.99
N TRP A 153 23.76 -5.67 1.05
CA TRP A 153 22.42 -6.23 1.16
C TRP A 153 22.41 -7.75 1.41
N ALA A 154 23.32 -8.50 0.78
CA ALA A 154 23.48 -9.94 1.00
C ALA A 154 23.80 -10.32 2.46
N LYS A 155 24.32 -9.38 3.27
CA LYS A 155 24.57 -9.59 4.71
C LYS A 155 23.33 -9.38 5.57
N LEU A 156 22.27 -8.75 5.06
CA LEU A 156 21.04 -8.50 5.82
C LEU A 156 20.29 -9.82 6.02
N PRO A 157 19.94 -10.22 7.26
CA PRO A 157 19.31 -11.51 7.51
C PRO A 157 18.03 -11.78 6.72
N ALA A 158 17.19 -10.75 6.51
CA ALA A 158 15.99 -10.88 5.68
C ALA A 158 16.34 -11.26 4.22
N VAL A 159 17.32 -10.58 3.62
CA VAL A 159 17.76 -10.89 2.24
C VAL A 159 18.40 -12.26 2.16
N LYS A 160 19.27 -12.60 3.11
CA LYS A 160 19.93 -13.91 3.17
C LYS A 160 18.92 -15.07 3.25
N ARG A 161 17.80 -14.87 3.93
CA ARG A 161 16.71 -15.87 4.05
C ARG A 161 15.70 -15.81 2.91
N GLY A 162 15.86 -14.92 1.93
CA GLY A 162 14.91 -14.74 0.84
C GLY A 162 13.60 -14.06 1.27
N HIS A 163 13.58 -13.41 2.44
CA HIS A 163 12.44 -12.67 2.98
C HIS A 163 12.33 -11.25 2.37
N ILE A 164 12.48 -11.18 1.05
CA ILE A 164 12.45 -9.96 0.26
C ILE A 164 11.48 -10.10 -0.91
N ASN A 165 10.57 -9.15 -1.07
CA ASN A 165 9.46 -9.27 -2.00
C ASN A 165 9.22 -8.00 -2.79
N GLN A 166 9.06 -8.16 -4.10
CA GLN A 166 8.68 -7.08 -5.00
C GLN A 166 7.18 -6.81 -4.80
N ILE A 167 6.84 -5.55 -4.51
CA ILE A 167 5.45 -5.10 -4.48
C ILE A 167 4.89 -5.15 -5.91
N PRO A 168 3.72 -5.79 -6.15
CA PRO A 168 3.04 -5.73 -7.44
C PRO A 168 2.66 -4.31 -7.83
N TYR A 169 2.79 -4.01 -9.13
CA TYR A 169 2.75 -2.62 -9.59
C TYR A 169 1.99 -2.39 -10.89
N LEU A 170 1.35 -3.43 -11.42
CA LEU A 170 0.53 -3.32 -12.62
C LEU A 170 -0.97 -3.32 -12.27
N PRO A 171 -1.78 -2.47 -12.93
CA PRO A 171 -1.35 -1.37 -13.79
C PRO A 171 -0.77 -0.18 -13.00
N PHE A 172 -1.01 -0.12 -11.69
CA PHE A 172 -0.42 0.86 -10.75
C PHE A 172 0.05 0.17 -9.47
N GLY A 173 0.97 0.80 -8.73
CA GLY A 173 1.50 0.32 -7.44
C GLY A 173 0.42 -0.11 -6.45
N TRP A 174 0.50 -1.34 -5.92
CA TRP A 174 -0.48 -1.83 -4.95
C TRP A 174 -0.26 -1.28 -3.54
N PHE A 175 0.96 -0.87 -3.20
CA PHE A 175 1.31 -0.46 -1.85
C PHE A 175 1.28 1.06 -1.65
N ASP A 176 1.94 1.82 -2.54
CA ASP A 176 2.22 3.22 -2.24
C ASP A 176 2.33 4.18 -3.41
N ARG A 177 3.23 4.05 -4.39
CA ARG A 177 3.48 5.15 -5.33
C ARG A 177 2.66 4.98 -6.63
N PRO A 178 1.54 5.71 -6.86
CA PRO A 178 0.90 6.74 -6.04
C PRO A 178 -0.13 6.20 -5.03
N ALA A 179 -0.33 6.95 -3.92
CA ALA A 179 -1.09 6.49 -2.75
C ALA A 179 -2.58 6.52 -3.09
N SER A 180 -3.01 5.47 -3.78
CA SER A 180 -4.22 5.44 -4.58
C SER A 180 -5.15 4.34 -4.11
N ILE A 181 -6.23 4.15 -4.86
CA ILE A 181 -7.24 3.12 -4.64
C ILE A 181 -6.66 1.70 -4.70
N ASN A 182 -5.54 1.49 -5.39
CA ASN A 182 -4.84 0.20 -5.47
C ASN A 182 -4.32 -0.32 -4.12
N ARG A 183 -4.26 0.55 -3.11
CA ARG A 183 -4.00 0.14 -1.74
C ARG A 183 -5.06 -0.82 -1.20
N LEU A 184 -6.30 -0.76 -1.68
CA LEU A 184 -7.34 -1.74 -1.35
C LEU A 184 -6.95 -3.15 -1.82
N LEU A 185 -6.18 -3.28 -2.91
CA LEU A 185 -5.63 -4.55 -3.36
C LEU A 185 -4.30 -4.90 -2.65
N GLY A 186 -3.52 -3.89 -2.29
CA GLY A 186 -2.26 -4.08 -1.55
C GLY A 186 -2.43 -4.60 -0.11
N ILE A 187 -3.53 -4.27 0.56
CA ILE A 187 -3.82 -4.74 1.93
C ILE A 187 -3.92 -6.27 1.98
N PRO A 188 -4.82 -6.95 1.22
CA PRO A 188 -4.89 -8.41 1.20
C PRO A 188 -3.61 -9.06 0.70
N TRP A 189 -2.94 -8.48 -0.29
CA TRP A 189 -1.64 -8.98 -0.75
C TRP A 189 -0.60 -8.99 0.38
N LEU A 190 -0.43 -7.86 1.09
CA LEU A 190 0.56 -7.75 2.15
C LEU A 190 0.19 -8.64 3.35
N ALA A 191 -1.09 -8.68 3.73
CA ALA A 191 -1.58 -9.53 4.80
C ALA A 191 -1.27 -11.00 4.54
N ASN A 192 -1.60 -11.50 3.35
CA ASN A 192 -1.33 -12.88 2.96
C ASN A 192 0.17 -13.18 2.87
N HIS A 193 0.95 -12.20 2.44
CA HIS A 193 2.40 -12.34 2.29
C HIS A 193 3.14 -12.40 3.63
N LEU A 194 2.69 -11.60 4.60
CA LEU A 194 3.31 -11.54 5.93
C LEU A 194 2.80 -12.64 6.86
N TYR A 195 1.50 -12.92 6.83
CA TYR A 195 0.83 -13.82 7.77
C TYR A 195 -0.16 -14.77 7.05
N PRO A 196 0.33 -15.65 6.16
CA PRO A 196 -0.54 -16.53 5.37
C PRO A 196 -1.42 -17.44 6.24
N ASP A 197 -0.88 -17.98 7.34
CA ASP A 197 -1.61 -18.86 8.24
C ASP A 197 -2.68 -18.11 9.08
N HIS A 198 -2.49 -16.81 9.30
CA HIS A 198 -3.43 -15.98 10.07
C HIS A 198 -4.62 -15.51 9.22
N TYR A 199 -4.33 -15.12 7.97
CA TYR A 199 -5.33 -14.53 7.08
C TYR A 199 -5.92 -15.52 6.06
N SER A 200 -5.12 -16.46 5.54
CA SER A 200 -5.53 -17.50 4.58
C SER A 200 -6.34 -16.94 3.40
N ILE A 201 -5.79 -15.95 2.70
CA ILE A 201 -6.51 -15.20 1.67
C ILE A 201 -6.34 -15.87 0.30
N ASP A 202 -7.46 -16.12 -0.40
CA ASP A 202 -7.43 -16.48 -1.81
C ASP A 202 -7.13 -15.25 -2.68
N MET A 203 -5.84 -15.00 -2.90
CA MET A 203 -5.39 -13.86 -3.70
C MET A 203 -5.82 -13.93 -5.17
N ASN A 204 -6.13 -15.12 -5.70
CA ASN A 204 -6.63 -15.23 -7.07
C ASN A 204 -8.03 -14.61 -7.17
N ALA A 205 -8.91 -14.94 -6.21
CA ALA A 205 -10.25 -14.38 -6.14
C ALA A 205 -10.22 -12.87 -5.89
N VAL A 206 -9.40 -12.39 -4.94
CA VAL A 206 -9.27 -10.96 -4.62
C VAL A 206 -8.86 -10.13 -5.84
N VAL A 207 -7.83 -10.57 -6.57
CA VAL A 207 -7.34 -9.83 -7.75
C VAL A 207 -8.39 -9.83 -8.88
N ARG A 208 -9.09 -10.95 -9.08
CA ARG A 208 -10.18 -11.04 -10.06
C ARG A 208 -11.32 -10.08 -9.75
N ASP A 209 -11.81 -10.11 -8.52
CA ASP A 209 -12.85 -9.19 -8.04
C ASP A 209 -12.40 -7.74 -8.24
N TYR A 210 -11.16 -7.41 -7.84
CA TYR A 210 -10.64 -6.05 -7.97
C TYR A 210 -10.59 -5.58 -9.43
N PHE A 211 -10.05 -6.40 -10.34
CA PHE A 211 -9.95 -6.02 -11.75
C PHE A 211 -11.32 -5.89 -12.42
N GLN A 212 -12.27 -6.77 -12.08
CA GLN A 212 -13.63 -6.67 -12.61
C GLN A 212 -14.37 -5.42 -12.09
N ILE A 213 -14.22 -5.11 -10.79
CA ILE A 213 -14.94 -4.00 -10.15
C ILE A 213 -14.33 -2.65 -10.51
N TYR A 214 -13.01 -2.49 -10.37
CA TYR A 214 -12.33 -1.18 -10.47
C TYR A 214 -11.77 -0.89 -11.85
N TYR A 215 -11.39 -1.91 -12.62
CA TYR A 215 -10.88 -1.74 -13.99
C TYR A 215 -11.83 -2.21 -15.08
N HIS A 216 -12.96 -2.82 -14.71
CA HIS A 216 -13.92 -3.38 -15.66
C HIS A 216 -13.25 -4.37 -16.63
N TYR A 217 -12.31 -5.17 -16.11
CA TYR A 217 -11.48 -6.05 -16.90
C TYR A 217 -11.50 -7.48 -16.36
N GLU A 218 -11.73 -8.45 -17.25
CA GLU A 218 -11.65 -9.87 -16.94
C GLU A 218 -10.25 -10.40 -17.24
N LEU A 219 -9.53 -10.77 -16.19
CA LEU A 219 -8.17 -11.29 -16.30
C LEU A 219 -8.16 -12.74 -16.78
N SER A 220 -7.32 -13.06 -17.76
CA SER A 220 -6.92 -14.45 -18.02
C SER A 220 -6.10 -15.03 -16.85
N ASP A 221 -5.99 -16.35 -16.75
CA ASP A 221 -5.09 -17.00 -15.76
C ASP A 221 -3.63 -16.55 -15.93
N ARG A 222 -3.19 -16.39 -17.17
CA ARG A 222 -1.82 -15.94 -17.47
C ARG A 222 -1.55 -14.53 -16.96
N GLU A 223 -2.51 -13.62 -17.11
CA GLU A 223 -2.37 -12.24 -16.62
C GLU A 223 -2.42 -12.21 -15.09
N LEU A 224 -3.34 -12.95 -14.48
CA LEU A 224 -3.41 -13.09 -13.03
C LEU A 224 -2.07 -13.56 -12.44
N GLN A 225 -1.48 -14.62 -13.01
CA GLN A 225 -0.20 -15.14 -12.52
C GLN A 225 0.95 -14.14 -12.69
N ARG A 226 0.94 -13.32 -13.75
CA ARG A 226 1.93 -12.25 -13.94
C ARG A 226 1.78 -11.11 -12.93
N LEU A 227 0.55 -10.80 -12.52
CA LEU A 227 0.28 -9.76 -11.52
C LEU A 227 0.72 -10.19 -10.12
N LEU A 228 0.49 -11.45 -9.76
CA LEU A 228 0.83 -11.99 -8.44
C LEU A 228 2.32 -12.32 -8.28
N ASN A 229 3.04 -12.54 -9.38
CA ASN A 229 4.45 -12.91 -9.39
C ASN A 229 5.29 -11.90 -10.22
N PRO A 230 5.44 -10.65 -9.73
CA PRO A 230 6.20 -9.60 -10.41
C PRO A 230 7.73 -9.82 -10.41
#